data_AF-A0A6A3DMW1-F1
#
_entry.id   AF-A0A6A3DMW1-F1
#
_cell.length_a   1.000
_cell.length_b   1.000
_cell.length_c   1.000
_cell.angle_alpha   90.00
_cell.angle_beta   90.00
_cell.angle_gamma   90.00
#
_symmetry.space_group_name_H-M   'P 1'
#
loop_
_entity.id
_entity.type
_entity.pdbx_description
1 polymer ?
#
loop_
_entity_poly.entity_id
_entity_poly.type
_entity_poly.pdbx_seq_one_letter_code
_entity_poly.pdbx_strand_id
1 'polypeptide(L)' 'MEPLEDGDGEREEIGVFFCGPKPLGNLIDEQCALLNQSTPDVEFSFHSENF' A
#
# COMPACT_ATOMS: atom_id res chain seq x y z
N MET A 1 6.97 31.43 -2.40
CA MET A 1 7.06 30.23 -3.24
C MET A 1 8.21 29.45 -2.65
N GLU A 2 7.88 28.63 -1.66
CA GLU A 2 8.88 27.82 -0.95
C GLU A 2 9.25 26.65 -1.89
N PRO A 3 10.53 26.33 -2.03
CA PRO A 3 10.97 25.29 -2.95
C PRO A 3 10.43 23.95 -2.43
N LEU A 4 9.74 23.21 -3.32
CA LEU A 4 9.40 21.82 -3.07
C LEU A 4 10.72 21.09 -2.87
N GLU A 5 10.97 20.63 -1.66
CA GLU A 5 12.11 19.77 -1.35
C GLU A 5 12.11 18.62 -2.36
N ASP A 6 13.21 18.47 -3.09
CA ASP A 6 13.59 17.24 -3.76
C ASP A 6 13.61 16.12 -2.71
N GLY A 7 12.43 15.54 -2.45
CA GLY A 7 12.30 14.34 -1.64
C GLY A 7 13.00 13.20 -2.37
N ASP A 8 14.00 12.63 -1.71
CA ASP A 8 14.66 11.37 -2.05
C ASP A 8 13.68 10.35 -2.65
N GLY A 9 14.17 9.42 -3.47
CA GLY A 9 13.38 8.39 -4.16
C GLY A 9 12.71 7.34 -3.24
N GLU A 10 12.15 7.79 -2.12
CA GLU A 10 11.37 7.03 -1.15
C GLU A 10 9.93 6.99 -1.63
N ARG A 11 9.42 5.77 -1.87
CA ARG A 11 8.02 5.55 -2.19
C ARG A 11 7.16 5.91 -0.99
N GLU A 12 6.02 6.56 -1.21
CA GLU A 12 5.02 6.79 -0.18
C GLU A 12 4.41 5.44 0.26
N GLU A 13 4.58 5.07 1.52
CA GLU A 13 4.05 3.82 2.06
C GLU A 13 2.60 3.99 2.57
N ILE A 14 1.69 3.13 2.11
CA ILE A 14 0.29 3.06 2.53
C ILE A 14 0.01 1.71 3.19
N GLY A 15 -0.26 1.73 4.50
CA GLY A 15 -0.69 0.54 5.25
C GLY A 15 -2.17 0.19 5.00
N VAL A 16 -2.45 -1.06 4.62
CA VAL A 16 -3.79 -1.60 4.38
C VAL A 16 -4.11 -2.65 5.43
N PHE A 17 -4.98 -2.31 6.38
CA PHE A 17 -5.35 -3.20 7.49
C PHE A 17 -6.73 -3.83 7.26
N PHE A 18 -6.82 -5.15 7.36
CA PHE A 18 -8.06 -5.89 7.12
C PHE A 18 -8.32 -6.95 8.19
N CYS A 19 -9.55 -6.99 8.71
CA CYS A 19 -10.02 -8.02 9.64
C CYS A 19 -11.39 -8.54 9.15
N GLY A 20 -11.40 -9.74 8.58
CA GLY A 20 -12.61 -10.32 7.98
C GLY A 20 -12.36 -11.69 7.34
N PRO A 21 -13.29 -12.19 6.50
CA PRO A 21 -13.15 -13.50 5.87
C PRO A 21 -11.88 -13.61 5.01
N LYS A 22 -11.13 -14.70 5.21
CA LYS A 22 -9.88 -14.97 4.47
C LYS A 22 -9.98 -14.81 2.94
N PRO A 23 -11.06 -15.25 2.26
CA PRO A 23 -11.17 -15.05 0.80
C PRO A 23 -11.16 -13.58 0.39
N LEU A 24 -11.74 -12.69 1.20
CA LEU A 24 -11.73 -11.26 0.93
C LEU A 24 -10.36 -10.64 1.24
N GLY A 25 -9.70 -11.10 2.31
CA GLY A 25 -8.34 -10.66 2.63
C GLY A 25 -7.35 -11.01 1.50
N ASN A 26 -7.42 -12.22 0.97
CA ASN A 26 -6.61 -12.64 -0.18
C ASN A 26 -6.86 -11.75 -1.42
N LEU A 27 -8.12 -11.41 -1.69
CA LEU A 27 -8.44 -10.53 -2.83
C LEU A 27 -7.81 -9.14 -2.65
N ILE A 28 -7.83 -8.59 -1.43
CA ILE A 28 -7.25 -7.29 -1.12
C ILE A 28 -5.72 -7.32 -1.24
N ASP A 29 -5.07 -8.39 -0.76
CA ASP A 29 -3.63 -8.62 -0.91
C ASP A 29 -3.21 -8.66 -2.39
N GLU A 30 -3.94 -9.41 -3.21
CA GLU A 30 -3.73 -9.45 -4.67
C GLU A 30 -3.86 -8.07 -5.32
N GLN A 31 -4.82 -7.24 -4.88
CA GLN A 31 -4.95 -5.86 -5.40
C GLN A 31 -3.77 -4.98 -4.96
N CYS A 32 -3.28 -5.11 -3.74
CA CYS A 32 -2.10 -4.37 -3.27
C CYS A 32 -0.87 -4.75 -4.13
N ALA A 33 -0.67 -6.04 -4.42
CA ALA A 33 0.41 -6.52 -5.28
C ALA A 33 0.31 -5.98 -6.72
N LEU A 34 -0.90 -5.83 -7.27
CA LEU A 34 -1.11 -5.22 -8.59
C LEU A 34 -0.80 -3.73 -8.58
N LEU A 35 -1.26 -3.00 -7.56
CA LEU A 35 -1.03 -1.56 -7.42
C LEU A 35 0.46 -1.24 -7.24
N ASN A 36 1.20 -2.05 -6.49
CA ASN A 36 2.64 -1.91 -6.31
C ASN A 36 3.44 -2.06 -7.62
N GLN A 37 2.86 -2.67 -8.65
CA GLN A 37 3.48 -2.76 -9.97
C GLN A 37 3.14 -1.57 -10.86
N SER A 38 2.00 -0.91 -10.64
CA SER A 38 1.50 0.18 -11.49
C SER A 38 1.74 1.58 -10.93
N THR A 39 2.00 1.70 -9.62
CA THR A 39 2.12 2.98 -8.92
C THR A 39 3.54 3.12 -8.38
N PRO A 40 4.50 3.61 -9.18
CA PRO A 40 5.93 3.58 -8.85
C PRO A 40 6.32 4.46 -7.66
N ASP A 41 5.47 5.43 -7.32
CA ASP A 41 5.69 6.41 -6.25
C ASP A 41 5.05 5.98 -4.92
N VAL A 42 4.32 4.85 -4.89
CA VAL A 42 3.55 4.39 -3.73
C VAL A 42 3.81 2.90 -3.47
N GLU A 43 3.87 2.50 -2.21
CA GLU A 43 3.92 1.11 -1.77
C GLU A 43 2.75 0.78 -0.84
N PHE A 44 1.88 -0.13 -1.27
CA PHE A 44 0.78 -0.66 -0.48
C PHE A 44 1.26 -1.88 0.32
N SER A 45 1.26 -1.78 1.65
CA SER A 45 1.61 -2.85 2.58
C SER A 45 0.35 -3.46 3.22
N PHE A 46 0.01 -4.69 2.85
CA PHE A 46 -1.18 -5.38 3.37
C PHE A 46 -0.94 -6.09 4.69
N HIS A 47 -1.83 -5.86 5.65
CA HIS A 47 -1.83 -6.45 7.00
C HIS A 47 -3.19 -7.09 7.29
N SER A 48 -3.18 -8.42 7.46
CA SER A 48 -4.36 -9.15 7.96
C SER A 48 -4.33 -9.18 9.47
N GLU A 49 -5.26 -8.47 10.09
CA GLU A 49 -5.38 -8.30 11.53
C GLU A 49 -6.49 -9.20 12.11
N ASN A 50 -6.41 -9.46 13.41
CA ASN A 50 -7.41 -10.21 14.17
C ASN A 50 -7.72 -9.44 15.46
N PHE A 51 -8.55 -8.40 15.32
CA PHE A 51 -8.95 -7.46 16.39
C PHE A 51 -9.97 -8.07 17.36
#